data_AF-A0A3R7KGR0-F1
#
_entry.id   AF-A0A3R7KGR0-F1
#
_cell.length_a   1.000
_cell.length_b   1.000
_cell.length_c   1.000
_cell.angle_alpha   90.00
_cell.angle_beta   90.00
_cell.angle_gamma   90.00
#
_symmetry.space_group_name_H-M   'P 1'
#
loop_
_entity.id
_entity.type
_entity.pdbx_description
1 polymer ?
#
loop_
_entity_poly.entity_id
_entity_poly.type
_entity_poly.pdbx_seq_one_letter_code
_entity_poly.pdbx_strand_id
1 'polypeptide(L)'
;MVDYPTVIDDVPLHEYLHTLSYPSQWNSVEYLKDCLRRCSRDIKWKTQIITELEILAEQEHAQYSEQQQNLSDEIDELTRLRDSFREKLEKIAKQEGKKNGEYLMLRKLEDIENRLMTLLDSYLKEPELEEEECYGAFGNPNGETGPSTNMNVLDMVIAMIFGRLPRDFSQKTTSEEHFQMLFDHHIHILRLWKKDFGRLP
;
A
#
# COMPACT_ATOMS: atom_id res chain seq x y z
N MET A 1 -31.84 -10.02 6.27
CA MET A 1 -31.70 -10.05 4.80
C MET A 1 -32.55 -8.91 4.28
N VAL A 2 -31.97 -7.93 3.61
CA VAL A 2 -32.72 -6.78 3.07
C VAL A 2 -33.21 -7.21 1.69
N ASP A 3 -34.53 -7.24 1.49
CA ASP A 3 -35.12 -7.57 0.19
C ASP A 3 -34.96 -6.37 -0.74
N TYR A 4 -34.03 -6.49 -1.69
CA TYR A 4 -33.83 -5.48 -2.74
C TYR A 4 -34.80 -5.73 -3.89
N PRO A 5 -35.32 -4.67 -4.53
CA PRO A 5 -36.11 -4.82 -5.74
C PRO A 5 -35.25 -5.40 -6.88
N THR A 6 -35.89 -6.04 -7.85
CA THR A 6 -35.20 -6.68 -8.99
C THR A 6 -34.49 -5.68 -9.91
N VAL A 7 -34.91 -4.42 -9.88
CA VAL A 7 -34.32 -3.29 -10.61
C VAL A 7 -34.19 -2.11 -9.64
N ILE A 8 -33.03 -1.44 -9.66
CA ILE A 8 -32.72 -0.24 -8.89
C ILE A 8 -32.18 0.80 -9.88
N ASP A 9 -32.80 1.98 -9.98
CA ASP A 9 -32.38 3.06 -10.90
C ASP A 9 -32.15 2.57 -12.35
N ASP A 10 -33.10 1.80 -12.90
CA ASP A 10 -33.03 1.17 -14.24
C ASP A 10 -31.90 0.15 -14.44
N VAL A 11 -31.14 -0.19 -13.38
CA VAL A 11 -30.10 -1.21 -13.39
C VAL A 11 -30.59 -2.49 -12.71
N PRO A 12 -30.43 -3.67 -13.32
CA PRO A 12 -30.77 -4.94 -12.70
C PRO A 12 -29.98 -5.23 -11.42
N LEU A 13 -30.65 -5.78 -10.40
CA LEU A 13 -30.01 -6.12 -9.11
C LEU A 13 -28.79 -7.04 -9.26
N HIS A 14 -28.82 -7.95 -10.24
CA HIS A 14 -27.73 -8.90 -10.46
C HIS A 14 -26.42 -8.22 -10.87
N GLU A 15 -26.47 -7.05 -11.52
CA GLU A 15 -25.27 -6.30 -11.89
C GLU A 15 -24.56 -5.74 -10.65
N TYR A 16 -25.33 -5.16 -9.72
CA TYR A 16 -24.79 -4.72 -8.43
C TYR A 16 -24.20 -5.91 -7.64
N LEU A 17 -24.91 -7.03 -7.56
CA LEU A 17 -24.43 -8.21 -6.86
C LEU A 17 -23.17 -8.79 -7.51
N HIS A 18 -23.09 -8.80 -8.83
CA HIS A 18 -21.90 -9.22 -9.56
C HIS A 18 -20.70 -8.35 -9.16
N THR A 19 -20.82 -7.03 -9.20
CA THR A 19 -19.73 -6.12 -8.80
C THR A 19 -19.32 -6.31 -7.33
N LEU A 20 -20.28 -6.48 -6.43
CA LEU A 20 -20.00 -6.69 -5.00
C LEU A 20 -19.37 -8.05 -4.69
N SER A 21 -19.61 -9.07 -5.52
CA SER A 21 -19.13 -10.44 -5.32
C SER A 21 -17.87 -10.78 -6.12
N TYR A 22 -17.57 -10.00 -7.16
CA TYR A 22 -16.36 -10.18 -7.95
C TYR A 22 -15.12 -10.03 -7.05
N PRO A 23 -14.17 -10.96 -7.07
CA PRO A 23 -12.98 -10.89 -6.21
C PRO A 23 -12.03 -9.78 -6.67
N SER A 24 -11.47 -9.05 -5.70
CA SER A 24 -10.36 -8.13 -5.93
C SER A 24 -9.06 -8.90 -6.14
N GLN A 25 -8.15 -8.33 -6.93
CA GLN A 25 -6.78 -8.83 -7.05
C GLN A 25 -5.92 -8.49 -5.83
N TRP A 26 -6.31 -7.44 -5.10
CA TRP A 26 -5.61 -6.89 -3.94
C TRP A 26 -6.24 -7.39 -2.64
N ASN A 27 -5.41 -7.89 -1.72
CA ASN A 27 -5.86 -8.46 -0.45
C ASN A 27 -6.48 -7.38 0.44
N SER A 28 -5.89 -6.19 0.45
CA SER A 28 -6.38 -5.01 1.18
C SER A 28 -7.79 -4.61 0.74
N VAL A 29 -8.02 -4.52 -0.56
CA VAL A 29 -9.32 -4.19 -1.14
C VAL A 29 -10.32 -5.32 -0.90
N GLU A 30 -9.94 -6.59 -1.03
CA GLU A 30 -10.86 -7.70 -0.73
C GLU A 30 -11.30 -7.69 0.74
N TYR A 31 -10.38 -7.40 1.66
CA TYR A 31 -10.71 -7.27 3.08
C TYR A 31 -11.67 -6.10 3.34
N LEU A 32 -11.43 -4.94 2.70
CA LEU A 32 -12.34 -3.81 2.76
C LEU A 32 -13.73 -4.15 2.20
N LYS A 33 -13.79 -4.92 1.11
CA LYS A 33 -15.05 -5.39 0.51
C LYS A 33 -15.81 -6.26 1.49
N ASP A 34 -15.15 -7.14 2.24
CA ASP A 34 -15.78 -7.93 3.29
C ASP A 34 -16.37 -7.07 4.42
N CYS A 35 -15.63 -6.06 4.88
CA CYS A 35 -16.15 -5.10 5.86
C CYS A 35 -17.36 -4.33 5.30
N LEU A 36 -17.28 -3.89 4.04
CA LEU A 36 -18.30 -3.12 3.37
C LEU A 36 -19.57 -3.93 3.08
N ARG A 37 -19.45 -5.22 2.74
CA ARG A 37 -20.60 -6.13 2.61
C ARG A 37 -21.41 -6.18 3.92
N ARG A 38 -20.75 -6.13 5.07
CA ARG A 38 -21.36 -6.15 6.41
C ARG A 38 -21.91 -4.81 6.89
N CYS A 39 -21.57 -3.70 6.26
CA CYS A 39 -22.05 -2.39 6.70
C CYS A 39 -23.54 -2.19 6.39
N SER A 40 -24.20 -1.31 7.14
CA SER A 40 -25.64 -1.05 7.04
C SER A 40 -26.08 -0.18 5.85
N ARG A 41 -25.15 0.21 4.97
CA ARG A 41 -25.45 1.05 3.80
C ARG A 41 -26.16 0.28 2.68
N ASP A 42 -26.82 1.04 1.81
CA ASP A 42 -27.50 0.50 0.64
C ASP A 42 -26.52 -0.04 -0.41
N ILE A 43 -27.03 -0.92 -1.27
CA ILE A 43 -26.25 -1.63 -2.28
C ILE A 43 -25.61 -0.69 -3.32
N LYS A 44 -26.23 0.47 -3.60
CA LYS A 44 -25.71 1.45 -4.55
C LYS A 44 -24.48 2.14 -3.99
N TRP A 45 -24.56 2.64 -2.76
CA TRP A 45 -23.41 3.21 -2.06
C TRP A 45 -22.26 2.20 -1.96
N LYS A 46 -22.57 0.95 -1.59
CA LYS A 46 -21.57 -0.13 -1.52
C LYS A 46 -20.86 -0.33 -2.85
N THR A 47 -21.63 -0.39 -3.94
CA THR A 47 -21.06 -0.61 -5.28
C THR A 47 -20.17 0.55 -5.70
N GLN A 48 -20.60 1.80 -5.47
CA GLN A 48 -19.80 2.99 -5.76
C GLN A 48 -18.47 2.97 -5.01
N ILE A 49 -18.48 2.70 -3.71
CA ILE A 49 -17.25 2.66 -2.92
C ILE A 49 -16.32 1.53 -3.37
N ILE A 50 -16.83 0.35 -3.72
CA ILE A 50 -15.98 -0.72 -4.28
C ILE A 50 -15.35 -0.27 -5.59
N THR A 51 -16.12 0.31 -6.51
CA THR A 51 -15.57 0.78 -7.79
C THR A 51 -14.47 1.82 -7.59
N GLU A 52 -14.69 2.81 -6.73
CA GLU A 52 -13.66 3.82 -6.41
C GLU A 52 -12.44 3.20 -5.72
N LEU A 53 -12.62 2.21 -4.84
CA LEU A 53 -11.51 1.50 -4.19
C LEU A 53 -10.66 0.70 -5.19
N GLU A 54 -11.30 0.02 -6.14
CA GLU A 54 -10.58 -0.73 -7.18
C GLU A 54 -9.80 0.23 -8.10
N ILE A 55 -10.40 1.36 -8.49
CA ILE A 55 -9.73 2.41 -9.28
C ILE A 55 -8.53 2.99 -8.50
N LEU A 56 -8.70 3.31 -7.23
CA LEU A 56 -7.61 3.82 -6.39
C LEU A 56 -6.49 2.78 -6.28
N ALA A 57 -6.84 1.52 -6.06
CA ALA A 57 -5.87 0.43 -5.98
C ALA A 57 -5.08 0.24 -7.29
N GLU A 58 -5.74 0.33 -8.44
CA GLU A 58 -5.06 0.29 -9.75
C GLU A 58 -4.06 1.45 -9.90
N GLN A 59 -4.44 2.67 -9.49
CA GLN A 59 -3.56 3.84 -9.54
C GLN A 59 -2.36 3.69 -8.62
N GLU A 60 -2.58 3.25 -7.38
CA GLU A 60 -1.51 3.03 -6.42
C GLU A 60 -0.56 1.91 -6.87
N HIS A 61 -1.10 0.82 -7.42
CA HIS A 61 -0.29 -0.25 -7.96
C HIS A 61 0.55 0.20 -9.16
N ALA A 62 -0.01 0.99 -10.07
CA ALA A 62 0.73 1.53 -11.21
C ALA A 62 1.92 2.37 -10.75
N GLN A 63 1.72 3.26 -9.76
CA GLN A 63 2.81 4.06 -9.19
C GLN A 63 3.87 3.19 -8.49
N TYR A 64 3.43 2.21 -7.69
CA TYR A 64 4.35 1.30 -7.02
C TYR A 64 5.18 0.47 -8.01
N SER A 65 4.54 -0.06 -9.05
CA SER A 65 5.22 -0.83 -10.09
C SER A 65 6.19 0.03 -10.89
N GLU A 66 5.87 1.29 -11.18
CA GLU A 66 6.78 2.21 -11.86
C GLU A 66 8.01 2.51 -10.99
N GLN A 67 7.82 2.75 -9.69
CA GLN A 67 8.93 2.97 -8.76
C GLN A 67 9.83 1.73 -8.64
N GLN A 68 9.25 0.53 -8.54
CA GLN A 68 10.01 -0.72 -8.50
C GLN A 68 10.77 -0.95 -9.81
N GLN A 69 10.15 -0.66 -10.95
CA GLN A 69 10.81 -0.76 -12.26
C GLN A 69 12.00 0.22 -12.35
N ASN A 70 11.82 1.47 -11.93
CA ASN A 70 12.89 2.46 -11.94
C ASN A 70 14.07 2.04 -11.05
N LEU A 71 13.80 1.49 -9.86
CA LEU A 71 14.83 0.94 -8.98
C LEU A 71 15.57 -0.23 -9.64
N SER A 72 14.83 -1.17 -10.25
CA SER A 72 15.41 -2.31 -10.97
C SER A 72 16.31 -1.85 -12.11
N ASP A 73 15.86 -0.88 -12.92
CA ASP A 73 16.63 -0.35 -14.05
C ASP A 73 17.91 0.36 -13.57
N GLU A 74 17.83 1.14 -12.49
CA GLU A 74 19.00 1.79 -11.90
C GLU A 74 20.02 0.79 -11.35
N ILE A 75 19.55 -0.28 -10.69
CA ILE A 75 20.39 -1.37 -10.20
C ILE A 75 21.11 -2.05 -11.38
N ASP A 76 20.39 -2.32 -12.48
CA ASP A 76 20.96 -2.93 -13.68
C ASP A 76 22.02 -2.03 -14.34
N GLU A 77 21.75 -0.73 -14.46
CA GLU A 77 22.70 0.24 -15.02
C GLU A 77 23.97 0.34 -14.18
N LEU A 78 23.84 0.48 -12.85
CA LEU A 78 24.98 0.55 -11.94
C LEU A 78 25.76 -0.77 -11.89
N THR A 79 25.08 -1.90 -12.02
CA THR A 79 25.71 -3.23 -12.10
C THR A 79 26.57 -3.34 -13.36
N ARG A 80 26.04 -2.94 -14.52
CA ARG A 80 26.81 -2.90 -15.78
C ARG A 80 27.99 -1.94 -15.68
N LEU A 81 27.80 -0.78 -15.04
CA LEU A 81 28.85 0.19 -14.85
C LEU A 81 29.97 -0.37 -13.97
N ARG A 82 29.63 -0.97 -12.82
CA ARG A 82 30.56 -1.65 -11.91
C ARG A 82 31.40 -2.68 -12.66
N ASP A 83 30.76 -3.53 -13.45
CA ASP A 83 31.45 -4.61 -14.17
C ASP A 83 32.42 -4.05 -15.22
N SER A 84 32.05 -2.97 -15.92
CA SER A 84 32.97 -2.26 -16.83
C SER A 84 34.16 -1.63 -16.09
N PHE A 85 33.97 -1.08 -14.88
CA PHE A 85 35.08 -0.56 -14.07
C PHE A 85 35.99 -1.68 -13.56
N ARG A 86 35.43 -2.82 -13.13
CA ARG A 86 36.23 -4.01 -12.75
C ARG A 86 37.07 -4.49 -13.92
N GLU A 87 36.49 -4.63 -15.10
CA GLU A 87 37.21 -5.09 -16.30
C GLU A 87 38.34 -4.12 -16.68
N LYS A 88 38.09 -2.80 -16.58
CA LYS A 88 39.14 -1.78 -16.81
C LYS A 88 40.25 -1.85 -15.78
N LEU A 89 39.92 -2.04 -14.50
CA LEU A 89 40.91 -2.21 -13.43
C LEU A 89 41.77 -3.47 -13.66
N GLU A 90 41.17 -4.60 -14.03
CA GLU A 90 41.92 -5.81 -14.36
C GLU A 90 42.88 -5.61 -15.54
N LYS A 91 42.49 -4.81 -16.55
CA LYS A 91 43.36 -4.45 -17.68
C LYS A 91 44.51 -3.55 -17.24
N ILE A 92 44.26 -2.58 -16.36
CA ILE A 92 45.29 -1.69 -15.82
C ILE A 92 46.26 -2.46 -14.92
N ALA A 93 45.77 -3.37 -14.09
CA ALA A 93 46.60 -4.22 -13.23
C ALA A 93 47.56 -5.11 -14.04
N LYS A 94 47.18 -5.52 -15.25
CA LYS A 94 48.04 -6.25 -16.20
C LYS A 94 49.07 -5.36 -16.91
N GLN A 95 48.92 -4.03 -16.89
CA GLN A 95 49.85 -3.07 -17.49
C GLN A 95 50.72 -2.44 -16.40
N GLU A 96 51.94 -2.94 -16.22
CA GLU A 96 52.90 -2.37 -15.28
C GLU A 96 53.18 -0.88 -15.60
N GLY A 97 52.72 0.05 -14.74
CA GLY A 97 53.19 1.44 -14.77
C GLY A 97 52.19 2.57 -14.46
N LYS A 98 50.88 2.35 -14.37
CA LYS A 98 49.87 3.43 -14.18
C LYS A 98 49.11 3.39 -12.84
N LYS A 99 49.85 3.55 -11.72
CA LYS A 99 49.29 3.47 -10.35
C LYS A 99 48.30 4.60 -9.98
N ASN A 100 48.42 5.80 -10.55
CA ASN A 100 47.56 6.93 -10.18
C ASN A 100 46.12 6.81 -10.72
N GLY A 101 45.93 6.21 -11.90
CA GLY A 101 44.60 5.99 -12.47
C GLY A 101 43.83 4.85 -11.79
N GLU A 102 44.56 3.89 -11.24
CA GLU A 102 44.03 2.72 -10.53
C GLU A 102 43.32 3.14 -9.22
N TYR A 103 43.96 3.99 -8.41
CA TYR A 103 43.36 4.44 -7.14
C TYR A 103 42.04 5.22 -7.35
N LEU A 104 41.99 6.10 -8.36
CA LEU A 104 40.76 6.84 -8.68
C LEU A 104 39.64 5.89 -9.14
N MET A 105 39.97 4.87 -9.93
CA MET A 105 38.99 3.86 -10.36
C MET A 105 38.50 2.99 -9.21
N LEU A 106 39.37 2.60 -8.27
CA LEU A 106 38.97 1.86 -7.07
C LEU A 106 37.99 2.67 -6.21
N ARG A 107 38.26 3.96 -6.00
CA ARG A 107 37.34 4.84 -5.26
C ARG A 107 35.98 4.97 -5.95
N LYS A 108 35.97 5.12 -7.27
CA LYS A 108 34.71 5.16 -8.04
C LYS A 108 33.94 3.85 -7.97
N LEU A 109 34.65 2.72 -7.92
CA LEU A 109 34.04 1.41 -7.77
C LEU A 109 33.41 1.25 -6.39
N GLU A 110 34.09 1.68 -5.33
CA GLU A 110 33.56 1.71 -3.96
C GLU A 110 32.28 2.59 -3.88
N ASP A 111 32.29 3.78 -4.49
CA ASP A 111 31.10 4.65 -4.56
C ASP A 111 29.91 3.92 -5.25
N ILE A 112 30.17 3.21 -6.35
CA ILE A 112 29.15 2.44 -7.08
C ILE A 112 28.64 1.27 -6.23
N GLU A 113 29.52 0.54 -5.56
CA GLU A 113 29.15 -0.59 -4.70
C GLU A 113 28.30 -0.15 -3.50
N ASN A 114 28.66 0.97 -2.87
CA ASN A 114 27.87 1.55 -1.79
C ASN A 114 26.47 1.95 -2.25
N ARG A 115 26.36 2.60 -3.43
CA ARG A 115 25.06 2.98 -4.00
C ARG A 115 24.23 1.76 -4.38
N LEU A 116 24.84 0.75 -5.00
CA LEU A 116 24.17 -0.51 -5.33
C LEU A 116 23.63 -1.21 -4.07
N MET A 117 24.41 -1.23 -2.99
CA MET A 117 23.97 -1.80 -1.72
C MET A 117 22.72 -1.08 -1.19
N THR A 118 22.73 0.26 -1.17
CA THR A 118 21.57 1.04 -0.72
C THR A 118 20.33 0.81 -1.60
N LEU A 119 20.50 0.73 -2.92
CA LEU A 119 19.38 0.49 -3.84
C LEU A 119 18.83 -0.92 -3.71
N LEU A 120 19.69 -1.94 -3.57
CA LEU A 120 19.28 -3.32 -3.35
C LEU A 120 18.55 -3.48 -2.02
N ASP A 121 19.05 -2.85 -0.96
CA ASP A 121 18.38 -2.84 0.34
C ASP A 121 16.99 -2.21 0.21
N SER A 122 16.86 -1.10 -0.53
CA SER A 122 15.56 -0.45 -0.78
C SER A 122 14.62 -1.30 -1.64
N TYR A 123 15.14 -2.00 -2.65
CA TYR A 123 14.36 -2.81 -3.58
C TYR A 123 13.84 -4.10 -2.92
N LEU A 124 14.66 -4.70 -2.05
CA LEU A 124 14.32 -5.95 -1.36
C LEU A 124 13.53 -5.73 -0.06
N LYS A 125 13.48 -4.51 0.46
CA LYS A 125 12.74 -4.20 1.68
C LYS A 125 11.24 -4.38 1.44
N GLU A 126 10.63 -5.31 2.20
CA GLU A 126 9.17 -5.44 2.21
C GLU A 126 8.54 -4.17 2.82
N PRO A 127 7.45 -3.66 2.23
CA PRO A 127 6.74 -2.52 2.79
C PRO A 127 6.05 -2.91 4.11
N GLU A 128 6.50 -2.31 5.21
CA GLU A 128 5.93 -2.53 6.53
C GLU A 128 5.31 -1.23 7.07
N LEU A 129 4.19 -1.37 7.78
CA LEU A 129 3.53 -0.24 8.44
C LEU A 129 4.37 0.23 9.62
N GLU A 130 4.77 1.49 9.60
CA GLU A 130 5.57 2.11 10.66
C GLU A 130 4.67 2.51 11.83
N GLU A 131 5.22 2.52 13.05
CA GLU A 131 4.44 2.85 14.25
C GLU A 131 3.82 4.25 14.16
N GLU A 132 4.55 5.23 13.61
CA GLU A 132 4.06 6.61 13.45
C GLU A 132 2.85 6.70 12.52
N GLU A 133 2.80 5.86 11.48
CA GLU A 133 1.67 5.78 10.55
C GLU A 133 0.42 5.16 11.20
N CYS A 134 0.59 4.35 12.25
CA CYS A 134 -0.51 3.75 13.00
C CYS A 134 -1.26 4.78 13.84
N TYR A 135 -0.56 5.77 14.40
CA TYR A 135 -1.13 6.79 15.29
C TYR A 135 -1.73 7.98 14.53
N GLY A 136 -1.31 8.23 13.28
CA GLY A 136 -1.91 9.27 12.44
C GLY A 136 -3.38 9.00 12.06
N ALA A 137 -3.78 7.72 12.06
CA ALA A 137 -5.10 7.26 11.64
C ALA A 137 -6.26 7.67 12.60
N PHE A 138 -5.95 7.97 13.86
CA PHE A 138 -6.92 8.50 14.82
C PHE A 138 -6.33 9.71 15.52
N GLY A 139 -6.79 10.90 15.10
CA GLY A 139 -6.52 12.15 15.82
C GLY A 139 -6.72 11.97 17.32
N ASN A 140 -5.78 12.50 18.10
CA ASN A 140 -5.69 12.49 19.56
C ASN A 140 -7.03 12.24 20.28
N PRO A 141 -7.17 11.22 21.15
CA PRO A 141 -8.43 10.89 21.84
C PRO A 141 -8.95 12.00 22.80
N ASN A 142 -8.21 13.09 22.98
CA ASN A 142 -8.52 14.19 23.89
C ASN A 142 -8.81 15.56 23.21
N GLY A 143 -8.96 15.64 21.89
CA GLY A 143 -9.09 16.92 21.18
C GLY A 143 -10.42 17.12 20.49
N GLU A 144 -11.22 18.07 21.00
CA GLU A 144 -12.31 18.71 20.26
C GLU A 144 -11.76 19.31 18.94
N THR A 145 -11.88 18.61 17.82
CA THR A 145 -11.82 19.19 16.46
C THR A 145 -12.14 18.12 15.44
N GLY A 146 -12.79 18.53 14.34
CA GLY A 146 -13.24 17.66 13.25
C GLY A 146 -12.10 16.93 12.51
N PRO A 147 -12.36 16.36 11.32
CA PRO A 147 -11.39 15.55 10.60
C PRO A 147 -10.05 16.28 10.50
N SER A 148 -9.00 15.64 11.03
CA SER A 148 -7.64 16.16 10.99
C SER A 148 -7.26 16.43 9.53
N THR A 149 -6.73 17.62 9.26
CA THR A 149 -6.44 18.14 7.91
C THR A 149 -5.44 17.32 7.09
N ASN A 150 -4.89 16.25 7.64
CA ASN A 150 -3.91 15.35 7.01
C ASN A 150 -4.35 13.87 7.02
N MET A 151 -5.66 13.58 7.12
CA MET A 151 -6.15 12.20 7.04
C MET A 151 -5.93 11.63 5.63
N ASN A 152 -5.36 10.44 5.56
CA ASN A 152 -5.25 9.65 4.33
C ASN A 152 -6.66 9.32 3.79
N VAL A 153 -6.81 9.30 2.46
CA VAL A 153 -8.06 8.88 1.79
C VAL A 153 -8.55 7.52 2.29
N LEU A 154 -7.64 6.56 2.47
CA LEU A 154 -7.93 5.23 3.01
C LEU A 154 -8.51 5.30 4.43
N ASP A 155 -7.96 6.15 5.30
CA ASP A 155 -8.50 6.36 6.65
C ASP A 155 -9.92 6.92 6.60
N MET A 156 -10.20 7.84 5.66
CA MET A 156 -11.54 8.37 5.46
C MET A 156 -12.51 7.26 5.01
N VAL A 157 -12.10 6.40 4.08
CA VAL A 157 -12.94 5.28 3.62
C VAL A 157 -13.19 4.28 4.75
N ILE A 158 -12.16 3.92 5.51
CA ILE A 158 -12.29 3.02 6.67
C ILE A 158 -13.26 3.62 7.68
N ALA A 159 -13.13 4.91 8.03
CA ALA A 159 -14.03 5.59 8.95
C ALA A 159 -15.49 5.58 8.45
N MET A 160 -15.71 5.81 7.15
CA MET A 160 -17.03 5.76 6.54
C MET A 160 -17.67 4.36 6.60
N ILE A 161 -16.87 3.30 6.43
CA ILE A 161 -17.34 1.91 6.52
C ILE A 161 -17.60 1.53 7.98
N PHE A 162 -16.63 1.75 8.86
CA PHE A 162 -16.66 1.31 10.26
C PHE A 162 -17.69 2.05 11.10
N GLY A 163 -17.91 3.34 10.83
CA GLY A 163 -18.98 4.11 11.48
C GLY A 163 -20.40 3.57 11.18
N ARG A 164 -20.54 2.63 10.25
CA ARG A 164 -21.81 2.01 9.84
C ARG A 164 -21.84 0.50 9.99
N LEU A 165 -20.81 -0.09 10.59
CA LEU A 165 -20.82 -1.50 10.96
C LEU A 165 -21.83 -1.73 12.09
N PRO A 166 -22.66 -2.78 12.00
CA PRO A 166 -23.55 -3.12 13.10
C PRO A 166 -22.73 -3.48 14.34
N ARG A 167 -23.16 -3.00 15.50
CA ARG A 167 -22.69 -3.53 16.78
C ARG A 167 -23.34 -4.89 16.98
N ASP A 168 -22.54 -5.92 17.23
CA ASP A 168 -23.06 -7.25 17.57
C ASP A 168 -23.64 -7.22 18.99
N PHE A 169 -24.85 -6.69 19.15
CA PHE A 169 -25.58 -6.64 20.43
C PHE A 169 -25.95 -8.03 20.97
N SER A 170 -25.76 -9.08 20.17
CA SER A 170 -25.95 -10.49 20.55
C SER A 170 -24.81 -11.01 21.44
N GLN A 171 -23.61 -10.45 21.28
CA GLN A 171 -22.48 -10.64 22.17
C GLN A 171 -22.54 -9.51 23.20
N LYS A 172 -22.40 -9.80 24.49
CA LYS A 172 -22.35 -8.78 25.55
C LYS A 172 -21.01 -8.02 25.52
N THR A 173 -20.51 -7.68 24.33
CA THR A 173 -19.28 -6.97 24.12
C THR A 173 -19.45 -5.55 24.64
N THR A 174 -18.49 -5.10 25.45
CA THR A 174 -18.47 -3.72 25.94
C THR A 174 -18.22 -2.76 24.79
N SER A 175 -18.57 -1.48 24.98
CA SER A 175 -18.29 -0.47 23.95
C SER A 175 -16.79 -0.36 23.67
N GLU A 176 -15.96 -0.53 24.68
CA GLU A 176 -14.49 -0.48 24.59
C GLU A 176 -13.94 -1.64 23.75
N GLU A 177 -14.40 -2.88 24.00
CA GLU A 177 -14.01 -4.04 23.20
C GLU A 177 -14.40 -3.90 21.72
N HIS A 178 -15.57 -3.32 21.45
CA HIS A 178 -15.99 -3.04 20.07
C HIS A 178 -15.09 -2.00 19.40
N PHE A 179 -14.71 -0.92 20.10
CA PHE A 179 -13.78 0.07 19.57
C PHE A 179 -12.39 -0.53 19.32
N GLN A 180 -11.89 -1.36 20.24
CA GLN A 180 -10.61 -2.04 20.07
C GLN A 180 -10.63 -2.98 18.86
N MET A 181 -11.70 -3.75 18.66
CA MET A 181 -11.84 -4.59 17.47
C MET A 181 -11.81 -3.77 16.18
N LEU A 182 -12.52 -2.64 16.11
CA LEU A 182 -12.49 -1.75 14.95
C LEU A 182 -11.09 -1.18 14.73
N PHE A 183 -10.39 -0.82 15.80
CA PHE A 183 -9.00 -0.36 15.73
C PHE A 183 -8.07 -1.43 15.14
N ASP A 184 -8.17 -2.66 15.62
CA ASP A 184 -7.36 -3.78 15.12
C ASP A 184 -7.64 -4.06 13.63
N HIS A 185 -8.91 -3.98 13.22
CA HIS A 185 -9.30 -4.08 11.81
C HIS A 185 -8.73 -2.94 10.96
N HIS A 186 -8.71 -1.71 11.47
CA HIS A 186 -8.15 -0.55 10.78
C HIS A 186 -6.65 -0.77 10.54
N ILE A 187 -5.89 -1.06 11.60
CA ILE A 187 -4.44 -1.33 11.50
C ILE A 187 -4.17 -2.49 10.53
N HIS A 188 -5.00 -3.53 10.56
CA HIS A 188 -4.86 -4.64 9.63
C HIS A 188 -5.05 -4.21 8.17
N ILE A 189 -6.04 -3.37 7.86
CA ILE A 189 -6.24 -2.84 6.52
C ILE A 189 -5.03 -2.01 6.07
N LEU A 190 -4.49 -1.14 6.92
CA LEU A 190 -3.31 -0.33 6.59
C LEU A 190 -2.10 -1.22 6.28
N ARG A 191 -1.88 -2.29 7.05
CA ARG A 191 -0.81 -3.26 6.80
C ARG A 191 -0.97 -3.96 5.45
N LEU A 192 -2.18 -4.44 5.16
CA LEU A 192 -2.47 -5.08 3.87
C LEU A 192 -2.27 -4.09 2.72
N TRP A 193 -2.74 -2.85 2.88
CA TRP A 193 -2.63 -1.83 1.85
C TRP A 193 -1.17 -1.50 1.56
N LYS A 194 -0.38 -1.24 2.60
CA LYS A 194 1.05 -0.96 2.42
C LYS A 194 1.78 -2.14 1.80
N LYS A 195 1.41 -3.37 2.16
CA LYS A 195 1.96 -4.57 1.52
C LYS A 195 1.62 -4.67 0.03
N ASP A 196 0.39 -4.33 -0.35
CA ASP A 196 -0.05 -4.41 -1.75
C ASP A 196 0.53 -3.26 -2.60
N PHE A 197 0.74 -2.07 -2.03
CA PHE A 197 1.03 -0.84 -2.80
C PHE A 197 2.27 -0.04 -2.35
N GLY A 198 3.01 -0.50 -1.35
CA GLY A 198 4.25 0.13 -0.87
C GLY A 198 4.07 1.40 -0.03
N ARG A 199 2.93 2.07 -0.11
CA ARG A 199 2.66 3.33 0.60
C ARG A 199 1.20 3.46 1.03
N LEU A 200 0.96 4.45 1.88
CA LEU A 200 -0.37 4.91 2.26
C LEU A 200 -0.79 6.08 1.33
N PRO A 201 -2.04 6.10 0.82
CA PRO A 201 -2.49 7.09 -0.17
C PRO A 201 -2.75 8.49 0.39
#